data_AF-A0A6G1STH6-F1
#
_entry.id   AF-A0A6G1STH6-F1
#
_cell.length_a   1.000
_cell.length_b   1.000
_cell.length_c   1.000
_cell.angle_alpha   90.00
_cell.angle_beta   90.00
_cell.angle_gamma   90.00
#
_symmetry.space_group_name_H-M   'P 1'
#
loop_
_entity.id
_entity.type
_entity.pdbx_description
1 polymer ?
#
loop_
_entity_poly.entity_id
_entity_poly.type
_entity_poly.pdbx_seq_one_letter_code
_entity_poly.pdbx_strand_id
1 'polypeptide(L)' 'MLGTLGWQELLIILVILALLFGASRVAGLGGALGRGIREFRTEARGDGEEDEAAARTDAGATTAEESRKTDS' A
#
# COMPACT_ATOMS: atom_id res chain seq x y z
N MET A 1 16.74 29.24 -9.00
CA MET A 1 15.90 28.88 -10.16
C MET A 1 15.90 27.36 -10.41
N LEU A 2 15.75 26.58 -9.33
CA LEU A 2 15.38 25.17 -9.29
C LEU A 2 15.40 24.82 -7.79
N GLY A 3 14.39 24.16 -7.25
CA GLY A 3 14.59 23.51 -5.94
C GLY A 3 13.80 24.06 -4.77
N THR A 4 12.49 24.20 -4.96
CA THR A 4 11.56 23.78 -3.92
C THR A 4 10.40 23.10 -4.64
N LEU A 5 10.55 21.82 -5.00
CA LEU A 5 9.34 21.00 -5.15
C LEU A 5 8.67 21.04 -3.78
N GLY A 6 7.64 21.87 -3.66
CA GLY A 6 6.88 22.02 -2.44
C GLY A 6 6.02 20.78 -2.21
N TRP A 7 5.41 20.74 -1.04
CA TRP A 7 4.44 19.71 -0.69
C TRP A 7 3.29 19.65 -1.71
N GLN A 8 2.92 20.80 -2.28
CA GLN A 8 1.88 20.95 -3.30
C GLN A 8 2.23 20.23 -4.60
N GLU A 9 3.44 20.44 -5.14
CA GLU A 9 3.90 19.77 -6.36
C GLU A 9 4.00 18.26 -6.16
N LEU A 10 4.48 17.82 -4.98
CA LEU A 10 4.57 16.39 -4.65
C LEU A 10 3.19 15.74 -4.57
N LEU A 11 2.20 16.42 -4.00
CA LEU A 11 0.80 15.97 -3.98
C LEU A 11 0.23 15.84 -5.40
N ILE A 12 0.49 16.81 -6.28
CA ILE A 12 0.01 16.75 -7.68
C ILE A 12 0.60 15.54 -8.40
N ILE A 13 1.90 15.28 -8.24
CA ILE A 13 2.57 14.11 -8.82
C ILE A 13 1.97 12.82 -8.26
N LEU A 14 1.74 12.75 -6.95
CA LEU A 14 1.15 11.58 -6.29
C LEU A 14 -0.26 11.29 -6.84
N VAL A 15 -1.08 12.32 -7.05
CA VAL A 15 -2.42 12.17 -7.63
C VAL A 15 -2.33 11.63 -9.05
N ILE A 16 -1.43 12.15 -9.89
CA ILE A 16 -1.23 11.65 -11.25
C ILE A 16 -0.82 10.17 -11.22
N LEU A 17 0.15 9.80 -10.38
CA LEU A 17 0.57 8.40 -10.22
C LEU A 17 -0.58 7.50 -9.72
N ALA A 18 -1.39 7.98 -8.78
CA ALA A 18 -2.54 7.24 -8.28
C ALA A 18 -3.63 7.05 -9.36
N LEU A 19 -3.76 7.97 -10.32
CA LEU A 19 -4.66 7.81 -11.47
C LEU A 19 -4.10 6.81 -12.50
N LEU A 20 -2.79 6.81 -12.74
CA LEU A 20 -2.12 5.87 -13.66
C LEU A 20 -2.14 4.44 -13.12
N PHE A 21 -1.75 4.26 -11.86
CA PHE A 21 -1.62 2.95 -11.22
C PHE A 21 -2.92 2.49 -10.54
N GLY A 22 -3.85 3.40 -10.29
CA GLY A 22 -5.06 3.16 -9.52
C GLY A 22 -4.82 3.17 -8.01
N ALA A 23 -5.81 3.63 -7.24
CA ALA A 23 -5.76 3.70 -5.79
C ALA A 23 -5.53 2.32 -5.13
N SER A 24 -6.08 1.24 -5.71
CA SER A 24 -5.95 -0.12 -5.16
C SER A 24 -4.51 -0.66 -5.21
N ARG A 25 -3.75 -0.37 -6.27
CA ARG A 25 -2.34 -0.82 -6.36
C ARG A 25 -1.45 -0.04 -5.39
N VAL A 26 -1.64 1.28 -5.31
CA VAL A 26 -0.89 2.15 -4.38
C VAL A 26 -1.21 1.80 -2.92
N ALA A 27 -2.48 1.54 -2.59
CA ALA A 27 -2.90 1.14 -1.24
C ALA A 27 -2.38 -0.24 -0.84
N GLY A 28 -2.36 -1.21 -1.77
CA GLY A 28 -1.79 -2.54 -1.52
C GLY A 28 -0.30 -2.48 -1.19
N LEU A 29 0.47 -1.77 -2.02
CA LEU A 29 1.91 -1.55 -1.81
C LEU A 29 2.18 -0.75 -0.52
N GLY A 30 1.44 0.33 -0.29
CA GLY A 30 1.55 1.14 0.92
C GLY A 30 1.25 0.37 2.20
N GLY A 31 0.24 -0.53 2.16
CA GLY A 31 -0.10 -1.40 3.29
C GLY A 31 0.97 -2.45 3.61
N ALA A 32 1.64 -3.00 2.58
CA ALA A 32 2.76 -3.92 2.76
C ALA A 32 4.02 -3.21 3.28
N LEU A 33 4.36 -2.06 2.69
CA LEU A 33 5.49 -1.23 3.11
C LEU A 33 5.30 -0.69 4.54
N GLY A 34 4.09 -0.22 4.87
CA GLY A 34 3.75 0.30 6.19
C GLY A 34 3.87 -0.76 7.29
N ARG A 35 3.46 -2.00 7.00
CA ARG A 35 3.70 -3.15 7.90
C ARG A 35 5.19 -3.39 8.13
N GLY A 36 6.00 -3.45 7.07
CA GLY A 36 7.44 -3.67 7.19
C GLY A 36 8.16 -2.56 7.97
N ILE A 37 7.79 -1.29 7.72
CA ILE A 37 8.33 -0.15 8.47
C ILE A 37 7.89 -0.18 9.94
N ARG A 38 6.65 -0.62 10.22
CA ARG A 38 6.16 -0.77 11.59
C ARG A 38 6.95 -1.84 12.33
N GLU A 39 7.12 -3.03 11.74
CA GLU A 39 7.92 -4.11 12.31
C GLU A 39 9.37 -3.66 12.56
N PHE A 40 10.00 -3.05 11.56
CA PHE A 40 11.35 -2.51 11.69
C PHE A 40 11.45 -1.48 12.83
N ARG A 41 10.44 -0.62 13.00
CA ARG A 41 10.41 0.35 14.09
C ARG A 41 10.24 -0.32 15.45
N THR A 42 9.40 -1.34 15.54
CA THR A 42 9.14 -2.13 16.74
C THR A 42 10.43 -2.83 17.20
N GLU A 43 11.09 -3.55 16.29
CA GLU A 43 12.37 -4.21 16.55
C GLU A 43 13.47 -3.19 16.91
N ALA A 44 13.55 -2.08 16.19
CA ALA A 44 14.56 -1.04 16.44
C ALA A 44 14.37 -0.31 17.78
N ARG A 45 13.15 -0.33 18.36
CA ARG A 45 12.86 0.28 19.66
C ARG A 45 12.83 -0.71 20.82
N GLY A 46 12.82 -2.02 20.54
CA GLY A 46 12.84 -3.08 21.55
C GLY A 46 11.52 -3.28 22.28
N ASP A 47 10.44 -2.62 21.84
CA ASP A 47 9.10 -2.69 22.44
C ASP A 47 8.31 -3.81 21.73
N GLY A 48 8.59 -5.07 22.09
CA GLY A 48 8.12 -6.27 21.40
C GLY A 48 6.67 -6.71 21.65
N GLU A 49 5.70 -5.80 21.70
CA GLU A 49 4.32 -6.16 22.11
C GLU A 49 3.19 -5.48 21.32
N GLU A 50 3.28 -5.23 20.00
CA GLU A 50 2.10 -4.69 19.26
C GLU A 50 1.94 -5.15 17.79
N ASP A 51 1.03 -6.13 17.61
CA ASP A 51 0.02 -6.26 16.55
C ASP A 51 0.19 -7.29 15.41
N GLU A 52 -0.59 -8.37 15.55
CA GLU A 52 -0.86 -9.45 14.59
C GLU A 52 -2.04 -9.15 13.61
N ALA A 53 -2.40 -7.88 13.38
CA ALA A 53 -3.70 -7.54 12.77
C ALA A 53 -3.69 -7.31 11.24
N ALA A 54 -2.55 -7.14 10.57
CA ALA A 54 -2.53 -6.54 9.23
C ALA A 54 -2.40 -7.53 8.04
N ALA A 55 -2.37 -8.85 8.28
CA ALA A 55 -2.21 -9.85 7.22
C ALA A 55 -3.47 -10.14 6.37
N ARG A 56 -4.65 -9.59 6.72
CA ARG A 56 -5.92 -10.00 6.10
C ARG A 56 -6.45 -9.16 4.93
N THR A 57 -5.70 -8.18 4.42
CA THR A 57 -6.18 -7.30 3.34
C THR A 57 -5.58 -7.61 1.95
N ASP A 58 -4.72 -8.63 1.83
CA ASP A 58 -4.11 -8.97 0.53
C ASP A 58 -4.92 -9.99 -0.31
N ALA A 59 -5.98 -10.60 0.25
CA ALA A 59 -6.79 -11.60 -0.45
C ALA A 59 -8.01 -11.01 -1.21
N GLY A 60 -8.16 -9.67 -1.25
CA GLY A 60 -9.40 -9.03 -1.71
C GLY A 60 -9.50 -8.69 -3.20
N ALA A 61 -8.43 -8.78 -4.00
CA ALA A 61 -8.45 -8.24 -5.37
C ALA A 61 -8.05 -9.22 -6.48
N THR A 62 -7.79 -10.50 -6.19
CA THR A 62 -7.44 -11.49 -7.22
C THR A 62 -8.25 -12.79 -7.19
N THR A 63 -9.44 -12.78 -6.56
CA THR A 63 -10.35 -13.94 -6.55
C THR A 63 -11.75 -13.62 -7.11
N ALA A 64 -11.94 -12.43 -7.71
CA ALA A 64 -13.25 -12.04 -8.25
C ALA A 64 -13.44 -12.35 -9.76
N GLU A 65 -12.41 -12.80 -10.49
CA GLU A 65 -12.50 -12.84 -11.98
C GLU A 65 -12.14 -14.19 -12.65
N GLU A 66 -11.76 -15.25 -11.92
CA GLU A 66 -11.43 -16.54 -12.54
C GLU A 66 -12.18 -17.74 -11.91
N SER A 67 -13.48 -17.59 -11.69
CA SER A 67 -14.36 -18.73 -11.36
C SER A 67 -15.72 -18.68 -12.07
N ARG A 68 -15.80 -17.93 -13.19
CA ARG A 68 -17.05 -17.76 -13.96
C ARG A 68 -17.04 -18.38 -15.35
N LYS A 69 -16.14 -19.32 -15.64
CA LYS A 69 -16.20 -20.09 -16.91
C LYS A 69 -15.61 -21.49 -16.84
N THR A 70 -15.99 -22.23 -15.82
CA THR A 70 -16.14 -23.68 -15.91
C THR A 70 -17.60 -23.97 -15.56
N ASP A 71 -18.26 -24.77 -16.39
CA ASP A 71 -19.67 -25.19 -16.32
C ASP A 71 -20.74 -24.34 -17.06
N SER A 72 -20.68 -24.38 -18.40
CA SER A 72 -21.83 -24.62 -19.29
C SER A 72 -21.33 -25.06 -20.66
#